data_AF-A0A367M3A7-F1
#
_entry.id   AF-A0A367M3A7-F1
#
_cell.length_a   1.000
_cell.length_b   1.000
_cell.length_c   1.000
_cell.angle_alpha   90.00
_cell.angle_beta   90.00
_cell.angle_gamma   90.00
#
_symmetry.space_group_name_H-M   'P 1'
#
loop_
_entity.id
_entity.type
_entity.pdbx_description
1 polymer ?
#
loop_
_entity_poly.entity_id
_entity_poly.type
_entity_poly.pdbx_seq_one_letter_code
_entity_poly.pdbx_strand_id
1 'polypeptide(L)' 'SQKELELFIAGLNDAQSGEPFALRPRRVKFGLLQELAVLGQEYAKLTGPAELLADSRVTATDISKFCQMDLAG' A
#
# COMPACT_ATOMS: atom_id res chain seq x y z
N SER A 1 18.57 -17.29 1.25
CA SER A 1 17.69 -16.61 0.28
C SER A 1 17.00 -15.43 0.95
N GLN A 2 17.21 -14.20 0.47
CA GLN A 2 16.34 -13.07 0.84
C GLN A 2 15.05 -13.21 0.03
N LYS A 3 13.89 -13.16 0.71
CA LYS A 3 12.61 -13.06 0.03
C LYS A 3 12.32 -11.58 -0.19
N GLU A 4 12.18 -11.18 -1.44
CA GLU A 4 11.59 -9.89 -1.76
C GLU A 4 10.08 -9.99 -1.52
N LEU A 5 9.52 -9.07 -0.74
CA LEU A 5 8.09 -9.00 -0.43
C LEU A 5 7.52 -7.73 -1.05
N GLU A 6 6.32 -7.85 -1.61
CA GLU A 6 5.57 -6.72 -2.15
C GLU A 6 4.32 -6.43 -1.32
N LEU A 7 3.91 -5.17 -1.28
CA LEU A 7 2.62 -4.77 -0.72
C LEU A 7 1.61 -4.65 -1.86
N PHE A 8 0.50 -5.38 -1.75
CA PHE A 8 -0.61 -5.32 -2.69
C PHE A 8 -1.88 -4.97 -1.92
N ILE A 9 -2.58 -3.92 -2.36
CA ILE A 9 -3.84 -3.48 -1.77
C ILE A 9 -4.90 -3.61 -2.86
N ALA A 10 -5.94 -4.39 -2.59
CA ALA A 10 -7.11 -4.48 -3.46
C ALA A 10 -8.37 -4.18 -2.64
N GLY A 11 -9.30 -3.46 -3.24
CA GLY A 11 -10.53 -3.05 -2.58
C GLY A 11 -11.58 -2.61 -3.57
N LEU A 12 -12.70 -2.15 -3.04
CA LEU A 12 -13.77 -1.51 -3.80
C LEU A 12 -13.68 -0.01 -3.59
N ASN A 13 -13.79 0.75 -4.67
CA ASN A 13 -13.81 2.20 -4.62
C ASN A 13 -15.23 2.67 -4.33
N ASP A 14 -15.57 2.82 -3.06
CA ASP A 14 -16.89 3.28 -2.62
C ASP A 14 -17.24 4.69 -3.12
N ALA A 15 -16.23 5.51 -3.48
CA ALA A 15 -16.45 6.84 -4.05
C ALA A 15 -16.86 6.79 -5.54
N GLN A 16 -16.59 5.69 -6.25
CA GLN A 16 -16.94 5.47 -7.65
C GLN A 16 -17.67 4.14 -7.82
N SER A 17 -18.92 4.08 -7.34
CA SER A 17 -19.84 2.96 -7.60
C SER A 17 -19.41 1.59 -7.06
N GLY A 18 -18.39 1.52 -6.20
CA GLY A 18 -17.87 0.26 -5.67
C GLY A 18 -17.03 -0.51 -6.68
N GLU A 19 -16.49 0.14 -7.73
CA GLU A 19 -15.66 -0.54 -8.71
C GLU A 19 -14.36 -1.06 -8.07
N PRO A 20 -13.89 -2.27 -8.44
CA PRO A 20 -12.65 -2.79 -7.89
C PRO A 20 -11.47 -1.92 -8.28
N PHE A 21 -10.56 -1.71 -7.34
CA PHE A 21 -9.26 -1.11 -7.60
C PHE A 21 -8.14 -1.96 -7.02
N ALA A 22 -6.97 -1.82 -7.61
CA ALA A 22 -5.73 -2.35 -7.08
C ALA A 22 -4.69 -1.24 -6.96
N LEU A 23 -3.96 -1.22 -5.85
CA LEU A 23 -2.85 -0.32 -5.59
C LEU A 23 -1.59 -1.14 -5.29
N ARG A 24 -0.53 -0.85 -6.05
CA ARG A 24 0.82 -1.40 -5.90
C ARG A 24 1.80 -0.29 -5.53
N PRO A 25 2.05 -0.05 -4.24
CA PRO A 25 3.19 0.74 -3.78
C PRO A 25 4.50 0.11 -4.26
N ARG A 26 5.44 0.91 -4.78
CA ARG A 26 6.73 0.40 -5.28
C ARG A 26 7.69 0.11 -4.14
N ARG A 27 7.95 1.10 -3.29
CA ARG A 27 8.84 0.97 -2.12
C ARG A 27 8.20 1.65 -0.92
N VAL A 28 7.85 0.87 0.09
CA VAL A 28 7.24 1.38 1.32
C VAL A 28 8.28 1.35 2.43
N LYS A 29 8.50 2.50 3.07
CA LYS A 29 9.27 2.62 4.30
C LYS A 29 8.31 2.80 5.46
N PHE A 30 8.16 1.77 6.27
CA PHE A 30 7.38 1.85 7.50
C PHE A 30 8.18 2.58 8.57
N GLY A 31 7.58 3.59 9.19
CA GLY A 31 8.15 4.26 10.36
C GLY A 31 7.88 3.48 11.64
N LEU A 32 8.21 4.12 12.78
CA LEU A 32 7.91 3.55 14.09
C LEU A 32 6.39 3.51 14.30
N LEU A 33 5.89 2.37 14.78
CA LEU A 33 4.51 2.22 15.19
C LEU A 33 4.18 3.24 16.29
N GLN A 34 3.06 3.93 16.13
CA GLN A 34 2.57 4.89 17.12
C GLN A 34 1.73 4.19 18.19
N GLU A 35 0.94 3.21 17.77
CA GLU A 35 0.05 2.48 18.66
C GLU A 35 -0.12 1.02 18.20
N LEU A 36 -0.08 0.11 19.18
CA LEU A 36 -0.49 -1.28 19.04
C LEU A 36 -1.58 -1.56 20.08
N ALA A 37 -2.83 -1.54 19.65
CA ALA A 37 -3.96 -1.85 20.52
C ALA A 37 -4.12 -3.38 20.62
N VAL A 38 -3.59 -3.97 21.70
CA VAL A 38 -3.63 -5.43 21.95
C VAL A 38 -4.89 -5.85 22.71
N LEU A 39 -5.51 -4.94 23.45
CA LEU A 39 -6.61 -5.23 24.39
C LEU A 39 -7.98 -4.74 23.87
N GLY A 40 -8.28 -5.01 22.59
CA GLY A 40 -9.59 -4.76 21.99
C GLY A 40 -10.42 -6.04 21.84
N GLN A 41 -11.75 -5.95 21.93
CA GLN A 41 -12.65 -7.11 21.80
C GLN A 41 -12.87 -7.58 20.35
N GLU A 42 -12.31 -6.91 19.35
CA GLU A 42 -12.55 -7.21 17.93
C GLU A 42 -11.28 -7.67 17.19
N TYR A 43 -10.30 -6.77 16.99
CA TYR A 43 -9.08 -7.06 16.21
C TYR A 43 -7.87 -6.31 16.77
N ALA A 44 -6.67 -6.89 16.58
CA ALA A 44 -5.42 -6.18 16.84
C ALA A 44 -5.23 -5.08 15.78
N LYS A 45 -5.11 -3.82 16.22
CA LYS A 45 -4.90 -2.66 15.35
C LYS A 45 -3.47 -2.15 15.48
N LEU A 46 -2.81 -1.98 14.35
CA LEU A 46 -1.49 -1.38 14.21
C LEU A 46 -1.64 -0.03 13.48
N THR A 47 -1.19 1.06 14.11
CA THR A 47 -1.19 2.38 13.48
C THR A 47 0.24 2.93 13.46
N GLY A 48 0.69 3.40 12.30
CA GLY A 48 2.00 4.01 12.14
C GLY A 48 2.14 4.72 10.80
N PRO A 49 3.14 5.62 10.67
CA PRO A 49 3.41 6.31 9.41
C PRO A 49 4.09 5.37 8.41
N ALA A 50 3.79 5.59 7.13
CA ALA A 50 4.48 4.95 6.01
C ALA A 50 4.82 6.00 4.96
N GLU A 51 6.03 5.91 4.41
CA GLU A 51 6.52 6.78 3.33
C GLU A 51 6.67 5.94 2.05
N LEU A 52 6.18 6.47 0.93
CA LEU A 52 6.49 5.90 -0.39
C LEU A 52 7.79 6.49 -0.91
N LEU A 53 8.75 5.62 -1.20
CA LEU A 53 10.02 5.99 -1.79
C LEU A 53 9.97 5.75 -3.30
N ALA A 54 10.69 6.59 -4.05
CA ALA A 54 10.86 6.36 -5.48
C ALA A 54 11.65 5.06 -5.72
N ASP A 55 11.18 4.27 -6.67
CA ASP A 55 11.90 3.13 -7.20
C ASP A 55 12.69 3.55 -8.45
N SER A 56 14.02 3.46 -8.38
CA SER A 56 14.91 3.78 -9.49
C SER A 56 14.86 2.76 -10.62
N ARG A 57 14.26 1.58 -10.39
CA ARG A 57 14.04 0.55 -11.42
C ARG A 57 12.86 0.90 -12.33
N VAL A 58 12.01 1.84 -11.93
CA VAL A 58 10.94 2.38 -12.77
C VAL A 58 11.50 3.44 -13.71
N THR A 59 11.81 3.01 -14.94
CA THR A 59 12.43 3.86 -15.97
C THR A 59 11.43 4.40 -16.98
N ALA A 60 10.26 3.78 -17.11
CA ALA A 60 9.20 4.23 -18.01
C ALA A 60 8.61 5.55 -17.50
N THR A 61 8.29 6.45 -18.44
CA THR A 61 7.90 7.84 -18.15
C THR A 61 6.39 8.01 -17.93
N ASP A 62 5.61 6.99 -18.29
CA ASP A 62 4.15 6.94 -18.21
C ASP A 62 3.63 6.28 -16.93
N ILE A 63 4.53 5.78 -16.08
CA ILE A 63 4.19 5.16 -14.80
C ILE A 63 4.86 5.88 -13.63
N SER A 64 4.13 5.99 -12.52
CA SER A 64 4.68 6.61 -11.31
C SER A 64 5.75 5.72 -10.67
N LYS A 65 6.84 6.37 -10.24
CA LYS A 65 7.96 5.75 -9.52
C LYS A 65 7.64 5.38 -8.08
N PHE A 66 6.47 5.80 -7.57
CA PHE A 66 6.08 5.63 -6.17
C PHE A 66 4.99 4.58 -5.98
N CYS A 67 3.98 4.58 -6.85
CA CYS A 67 2.86 3.66 -6.80
C CYS A 67 2.23 3.48 -8.18
N GLN A 68 1.52 2.37 -8.37
CA GLN A 68 0.65 2.14 -9.52
C GLN A 68 -0.76 1.85 -9.01
N MET A 69 -1.76 2.46 -9.63
CA MET A 69 -3.16 2.20 -9.35
C MET A 69 -3.81 1.69 -10.64
N ASP A 70 -4.45 0.52 -10.54
CA ASP A 70 -5.24 -0.05 -11.63
C ASP A 70 -6.72 0.01 -11.19
N LEU A 71 -7.55 0.60 -12.04
CA LEU A 71 -9.01 0.55 -11.91
C LEU A 71 -9.51 -0.65 -12.71
N ALA A 72 -10.37 -1.48 -12.14
CA ALA A 72 -11.04 -2.53 -12.90
C ALA A 72 -12.18 -1.89 -13.70
N GLY A 73 -11.96 -1.71 -15.00
CA GLY A 73 -12.98 -1.25 -15.95
C GLY A 73 -13.83 -2.38 -16.51
#